data_AF-A0A7V4A2D4-F1
#
_entry.id   AF-A0A7V4A2D4-F1
#
_cell.length_a   1.000
_cell.length_b   1.000
_cell.length_c   1.000
_cell.angle_alpha   90.00
_cell.angle_beta   90.00
_cell.angle_gamma   90.00
#
_symmetry.space_group_name_H-M   'P 1'
#
loop_
_entity.id
_entity.type
_entity.pdbx_description
1 polymer ?
#
loop_
_entity_poly.entity_id
_entity_poly.type
_entity_poly.pdbx_seq_one_letter_code
_entity_poly.pdbx_strand_id
1 'polypeptide(L)'
;MGGPKGGGLWRFLWAVLVFLSLALGQVFPQGGGRYLYSDGTQQELLPTPEGYRLRYWKEGRVFREDRLKGGAEGLFLLGVGLPEGYFPFSPPLLLYPSRLDLGLSWGGSAQFRGQRVALSARVEGIE
;
A
#
# COMPACT_ATOMS: atom_id res chain seq x y z
N MET A 1 -13.30 -5.02 -56.57
CA MET A 1 -13.07 -4.06 -55.48
C MET A 1 -13.69 -4.61 -54.20
N GLY A 2 -12.88 -5.23 -53.34
CA GLY A 2 -13.34 -5.80 -52.08
C GLY A 2 -12.22 -5.72 -51.07
N GLY A 3 -12.19 -4.65 -50.29
CA GLY A 3 -11.30 -4.53 -49.14
C GLY A 3 -12.11 -4.70 -47.86
N PRO A 4 -11.77 -5.64 -46.97
CA PRO A 4 -12.29 -5.63 -45.62
C PRO A 4 -11.27 -5.03 -44.64
N LYS A 5 -11.59 -3.80 -44.23
CA LYS A 5 -11.51 -3.24 -42.86
C LYS A 5 -10.51 -3.90 -41.89
N GLY A 6 -9.26 -3.45 -41.91
CA GLY A 6 -8.24 -3.72 -40.88
C GLY A 6 -8.41 -2.84 -39.63
N GLY A 7 -9.55 -2.91 -38.94
CA GLY A 7 -9.84 -2.05 -37.77
C GLY A 7 -10.01 -2.78 -36.43
N GLY A 8 -9.98 -4.12 -36.42
CA GLY A 8 -10.27 -4.94 -35.23
C GLY A 8 -9.05 -5.15 -34.33
N LEU A 9 -7.88 -5.42 -34.91
CA LEU A 9 -6.69 -5.84 -34.16
C LEU A 9 -6.19 -4.74 -33.19
N TRP A 10 -6.28 -3.48 -33.61
CA TRP A 10 -5.87 -2.33 -32.79
C TRP A 10 -6.74 -2.18 -31.54
N ARG A 11 -8.06 -2.38 -31.66
CA ARG A 11 -9.00 -2.28 -30.53
C ARG A 11 -8.77 -3.35 -29.46
N PHE A 12 -8.40 -4.56 -29.88
CA PHE A 12 -8.05 -5.65 -28.95
C PHE A 12 -6.74 -5.38 -28.19
N LEU A 13 -5.73 -4.81 -28.84
CA LEU A 13 -4.47 -4.44 -28.18
C LEU A 13 -4.66 -3.42 -27.05
N TRP A 14 -5.52 -2.40 -27.27
CA TRP A 14 -5.84 -1.41 -26.23
C TRP A 14 -6.61 -2.01 -25.06
N ALA A 15 -7.57 -2.91 -25.33
CA ALA A 15 -8.30 -3.59 -24.27
C ALA A 15 -7.36 -4.45 -23.41
N VAL A 16 -6.44 -5.19 -24.02
CA VAL A 16 -5.45 -6.02 -23.32
C VAL A 16 -4.55 -5.16 -22.42
N LEU A 17 -4.06 -4.00 -22.90
CA LEU A 17 -3.22 -3.09 -22.12
C LEU A 17 -3.96 -2.51 -20.90
N VAL A 18 -5.23 -2.15 -21.06
CA VAL A 18 -6.07 -1.62 -19.96
C VAL A 18 -6.37 -2.70 -18.92
N PHE A 19 -6.67 -3.93 -19.34
CA PHE A 19 -6.88 -5.05 -18.42
C PHE A 19 -5.58 -5.50 -17.72
N LEU A 20 -4.43 -5.45 -18.40
CA LEU A 20 -3.12 -5.67 -17.76
C LEU A 20 -2.81 -4.61 -16.70
N SER A 21 -3.26 -3.36 -16.91
CA SER A 21 -3.12 -2.28 -15.93
C SER A 21 -3.99 -2.49 -14.69
N LEU A 22 -5.18 -3.07 -14.86
CA LEU A 22 -6.10 -3.41 -13.77
C LEU A 22 -5.67 -4.68 -13.01
N ALA A 23 -5.05 -5.64 -13.71
CA ALA A 23 -4.49 -6.86 -13.13
C ALA A 23 -3.15 -6.65 -12.41
N LEU A 24 -2.48 -5.51 -12.63
CA LEU A 24 -1.47 -4.98 -11.73
C LEU A 24 -2.17 -4.44 -10.48
N GLY A 25 -2.78 -5.34 -9.71
CA GLY A 25 -3.43 -5.06 -8.44
C GLY A 25 -2.46 -4.28 -7.57
N GLN A 26 -2.67 -2.97 -7.48
CA GLN A 26 -1.84 -2.13 -6.64
C GLN A 26 -2.14 -2.53 -5.21
N VAL A 27 -1.13 -3.10 -4.55
CA VAL A 27 -1.20 -3.51 -3.14
C VAL A 27 -1.56 -2.32 -2.23
N PHE A 28 -1.34 -1.09 -2.73
CA PHE A 28 -1.60 0.14 -2.00
C PHE A 28 -2.25 1.22 -2.88
N PRO A 29 -3.41 1.79 -2.48
CA PRO A 29 -4.14 2.77 -3.28
C PRO A 29 -3.39 4.11 -3.37
N GLN A 30 -2.83 4.39 -4.54
CA GLN A 30 -1.95 5.55 -4.76
C GLN A 30 -2.66 6.90 -4.63
N GLY A 31 -3.97 6.95 -4.91
CA GLY A 31 -4.79 8.16 -4.84
C GLY A 31 -5.22 8.57 -3.44
N GLY A 32 -4.84 7.81 -2.41
CA GLY A 32 -5.41 7.96 -1.07
C GLY A 32 -6.76 7.27 -0.93
N GLY A 33 -7.42 7.49 0.20
CA GLY A 33 -8.71 6.87 0.49
C GLY A 33 -9.18 7.12 1.91
N ARG A 34 -10.47 6.93 2.14
CA ARG A 34 -11.07 6.93 3.48
C ARG A 34 -11.86 5.65 3.68
N TYR A 35 -11.63 5.02 4.82
CA TYR A 35 -12.22 3.74 5.18
C TYR A 35 -12.85 3.86 6.56
N LEU A 36 -14.09 3.39 6.71
CA LEU A 36 -14.77 3.27 7.99
C LEU A 36 -14.84 1.80 8.35
N TYR A 37 -14.28 1.43 9.49
CA TYR A 37 -14.33 0.07 10.02
C TYR A 37 -15.57 -0.11 10.91
N SER A 38 -15.99 -1.37 11.06
CA SER A 38 -17.16 -1.76 11.86
C SER A 38 -17.04 -1.41 13.35
N ASP A 39 -15.81 -1.24 13.86
CA ASP A 39 -15.54 -0.84 15.24
C ASP A 39 -15.58 0.69 15.44
N GLY A 40 -15.98 1.44 14.42
CA GLY A 40 -16.04 2.90 14.42
C GLY A 40 -14.69 3.58 14.14
N THR A 41 -13.61 2.83 13.93
CA THR A 41 -12.33 3.39 13.51
C THR A 41 -12.45 3.95 12.09
N GLN A 42 -11.96 5.16 11.87
CA GLN A 42 -11.81 5.72 10.52
C GLN A 42 -10.33 5.75 10.15
N GLN A 43 -10.01 5.26 8.96
CA GLN A 43 -8.68 5.36 8.39
C GLN A 43 -8.70 6.29 7.19
N GLU A 44 -7.72 7.18 7.11
CA GLU A 44 -7.53 8.10 6.02
C GLU A 44 -6.10 7.98 5.48
N LEU A 45 -5.97 7.65 4.21
CA LEU A 45 -4.73 7.67 3.48
C LEU A 45 -4.60 8.97 2.68
N LEU A 46 -3.57 9.74 3.01
CA LEU A 46 -3.25 11.02 2.37
C LEU A 46 -1.91 10.92 1.65
N PRO A 47 -1.86 11.13 0.32
CA PRO A 47 -0.61 11.34 -0.39
C PRO A 47 0.10 12.62 0.07
N THR A 48 1.42 12.59 0.20
CA THR A 48 2.28 13.75 0.50
C THR A 48 3.48 13.78 -0.46
N PRO A 49 4.21 14.89 -0.57
CA PRO A 49 5.42 14.94 -1.40
C PRO A 49 6.48 13.91 -1.02
N GLU A 50 6.53 13.50 0.25
CA GLU A 50 7.51 12.54 0.79
C GLU A 50 7.04 11.08 0.74
N GLY A 51 5.77 10.83 0.41
CA GLY A 51 5.16 9.50 0.44
C GLY A 51 3.68 9.58 0.82
N TYR A 52 3.31 8.96 1.95
CA TYR A 52 1.92 8.95 2.43
C TYR A 52 1.83 9.08 3.94
N ARG A 53 0.68 9.59 4.40
CA ARG A 53 0.24 9.53 5.78
C ARG A 53 -1.01 8.68 5.89
N LEU A 54 -0.98 7.68 6.76
CA LEU A 54 -2.13 6.83 7.07
C LEU A 54 -2.62 7.15 8.47
N ARG A 55 -3.69 7.91 8.58
CA ARG A 55 -4.23 8.43 9.84
C ARG A 55 -5.38 7.57 10.31
N TYR A 56 -5.39 7.27 11.60
CA TYR A 56 -6.43 6.50 12.26
C TYR A 56 -7.12 7.37 13.29
N TRP A 57 -8.44 7.46 13.16
CA TRP A 57 -9.32 8.23 14.02
C TRP A 57 -10.24 7.30 14.79
N LYS A 58 -10.51 7.66 16.04
CA LYS A 58 -11.57 7.07 16.85
C LYS A 58 -12.15 8.16 17.72
N GLU A 59 -13.49 8.23 17.79
CA GLU A 59 -14.20 9.23 18.61
C GLU A 59 -13.75 10.68 18.33
N GLY A 60 -13.50 11.00 17.05
CA GLY A 60 -13.09 12.34 16.61
C GLY A 60 -11.64 12.72 16.90
N ARG A 61 -10.80 11.79 17.38
CA ARG A 61 -9.38 12.04 17.68
C ARG A 61 -8.48 11.14 16.84
N VAL A 62 -7.39 11.70 16.31
CA VAL A 62 -6.30 10.89 15.74
C VAL A 62 -5.58 10.22 16.90
N PHE A 63 -5.54 8.89 16.91
CA PHE A 63 -4.77 8.12 17.89
C PHE A 63 -3.52 7.48 17.28
N ARG A 64 -3.42 7.45 15.94
CA ARG A 64 -2.26 6.92 15.23
C ARG A 64 -2.13 7.55 13.84
N GLU A 65 -0.90 7.86 13.42
CA GLU A 65 -0.56 8.28 12.06
C GLU A 65 0.69 7.53 11.59
N ASP A 66 0.57 6.66 10.60
CA ASP A 66 1.72 5.97 10.03
C ASP A 66 2.29 6.80 8.86
N ARG A 67 3.61 6.93 8.80
CA ARG A 67 4.31 7.52 7.65
C ARG A 67 4.83 6.42 6.76
N LEU A 68 4.42 6.47 5.49
CA LEU A 68 4.68 5.41 4.53
C LEU A 68 5.42 5.97 3.33
N LYS A 69 6.25 5.13 2.69
CA LYS A 69 6.93 5.48 1.45
C LYS A 69 6.93 4.32 0.49
N GLY A 70 6.51 4.58 -0.74
CA GLY A 70 6.68 3.63 -1.84
C GLY A 70 8.13 3.57 -2.31
N GLY A 71 8.58 2.39 -2.68
CA GLY A 71 9.88 2.13 -3.31
C GLY A 71 9.78 0.95 -4.27
N ALA A 72 10.88 0.61 -4.94
CA ALA A 72 10.93 -0.47 -5.92
C ALA A 72 10.54 -1.84 -5.31
N GLU A 73 10.91 -2.06 -4.05
CA GLU A 73 10.63 -3.29 -3.31
C GLU A 73 9.18 -3.35 -2.79
N GLY A 74 8.49 -2.21 -2.67
CA GLY A 74 7.14 -2.14 -2.14
C GLY A 74 6.91 -0.93 -1.23
N LEU A 75 6.01 -1.08 -0.27
CA LEU A 75 5.61 -0.04 0.67
C LEU A 75 6.35 -0.20 2.00
N PHE A 76 7.03 0.85 2.42
CA PHE A 76 7.78 0.88 3.67
C PHE A 76 7.07 1.71 4.74
N LEU A 77 7.07 1.22 5.98
CA LEU A 77 6.73 1.97 7.19
C LEU A 77 7.96 2.68 7.72
N LEU A 78 7.93 4.00 7.64
CA LEU A 78 9.01 4.87 8.12
C LEU A 78 8.95 5.06 9.64
N GLY A 79 7.75 5.05 10.20
CA GLY A 79 7.51 5.32 11.62
C GLY A 79 6.04 5.52 11.94
N VAL A 80 5.76 5.58 13.23
CA VAL A 80 4.41 5.73 13.79
C VAL A 80 4.34 7.03 14.59
N GLY A 81 3.41 7.88 14.24
CA GLY A 81 2.92 9.00 15.03
C GLY A 81 1.87 8.49 16.01
N LEU A 82 2.10 8.72 17.30
CA LEU A 82 1.18 8.51 18.40
C LEU A 82 0.90 9.86 19.05
N PRO A 83 -0.07 9.97 19.99
CA PRO A 83 -0.32 11.21 20.71
C PRO A 83 0.93 11.78 21.41
N GLU A 84 1.88 10.93 21.80
CA GLU A 84 3.12 11.32 22.46
C GLU A 84 4.20 11.86 21.50
N GLY A 85 4.03 11.66 20.19
CA GLY A 85 4.98 12.11 19.18
C GLY A 85 5.20 11.10 18.05
N TYR A 86 6.20 11.39 17.22
CA TYR A 86 6.57 10.54 16.09
C TYR A 86 7.78 9.67 16.42
N PHE A 87 7.68 8.38 16.14
CA PHE A 87 8.70 7.38 16.44
C PHE A 87 9.11 6.66 15.14
N PRO A 88 10.33 6.91 14.63
CA PRO A 88 10.80 6.27 13.40
C PRO A 88 11.23 4.81 13.65
N PHE A 89 11.13 3.99 12.60
CA PHE A 89 11.83 2.72 12.51
C PHE A 89 13.22 2.94 11.91
N SER A 90 14.22 2.23 12.42
CA SER A 90 15.58 2.24 11.86
C SER A 90 16.13 0.81 11.73
N PRO A 91 16.23 0.24 10.50
CA PRO A 91 15.77 0.81 9.23
C PRO A 91 14.23 0.86 9.11
N PRO A 92 13.66 1.56 8.10
CA PRO A 92 12.25 1.41 7.74
C PRO A 92 11.86 -0.04 7.49
N LEU A 93 10.64 -0.43 7.84
CA LEU A 93 10.14 -1.80 7.68
C LEU A 93 9.36 -1.96 6.38
N LEU A 94 9.65 -3.00 5.59
CA LEU A 94 8.84 -3.36 4.42
C LEU A 94 7.47 -3.90 4.89
N LEU A 95 6.42 -3.11 4.74
CA LEU A 95 5.06 -3.52 5.10
C LEU A 95 4.48 -4.46 4.07
N TYR A 96 4.54 -4.06 2.81
CA TYR A 96 4.00 -4.82 1.70
C TYR A 96 5.00 -4.86 0.56
N PRO A 97 5.33 -6.03 0.02
CA PRO A 97 6.09 -6.12 -1.22
C PRO A 97 5.30 -5.49 -2.38
N SER A 98 6.00 -5.15 -3.47
CA SER A 98 5.40 -4.56 -4.66
C SER A 98 4.39 -5.48 -5.36
N ARG A 99 4.40 -6.78 -5.05
CA ARG A 99 3.43 -7.79 -5.49
C ARG A 99 3.14 -8.77 -4.36
N LEU A 100 1.89 -9.20 -4.24
CA LEU A 100 1.47 -10.23 -3.31
C LEU A 100 1.15 -11.50 -4.10
N ASP A 101 1.97 -12.53 -3.90
CA ASP A 101 1.77 -13.87 -4.46
C ASP A 101 1.47 -14.85 -3.33
N LEU A 102 0.60 -15.83 -3.57
CA LEU A 102 0.25 -16.83 -2.57
C LEU A 102 1.51 -17.56 -2.07
N GLY A 103 1.70 -17.65 -0.76
CA GLY A 103 2.86 -18.26 -0.12
C GLY A 103 4.09 -17.34 -0.03
N LEU A 104 4.08 -16.16 -0.66
CA LEU A 104 5.15 -15.17 -0.50
C LEU A 104 5.30 -14.82 0.98
N SER A 105 6.54 -14.88 1.47
CA SER A 105 6.88 -14.53 2.84
C SER A 105 7.94 -13.45 2.84
N TRP A 106 7.79 -12.46 3.72
CA TRP A 106 8.77 -11.39 3.90
C TRP A 106 8.86 -11.00 5.37
N GLY A 107 9.90 -10.22 5.69
CA GLY A 107 10.10 -9.72 7.03
C GLY A 107 11.33 -8.84 7.14
N GLY A 108 11.54 -8.34 8.34
CA GLY A 108 12.68 -7.47 8.66
C GLY A 108 12.75 -7.18 10.15
N SER A 109 13.85 -6.58 10.57
CA SER A 109 14.02 -6.09 11.93
C SER A 109 14.37 -4.61 11.90
N ALA A 110 13.90 -3.89 12.92
CA ALA A 110 14.18 -2.47 13.10
C ALA A 110 14.35 -2.12 14.57
N GLN A 111 14.98 -0.99 14.84
CA GLN A 111 14.90 -0.30 16.11
C GLN A 111 13.64 0.56 16.13
N PHE A 112 12.87 0.48 17.22
CA PHE A 112 11.69 1.29 17.48
C PHE A 112 11.64 1.64 18.96
N ARG A 113 11.67 2.93 19.29
CA ARG A 113 11.65 3.42 20.69
C ARG A 113 12.68 2.73 21.60
N GLY A 114 13.91 2.54 21.08
CA GLY A 114 15.01 1.89 21.83
C GLY A 114 14.90 0.37 21.97
N GLN A 115 13.91 -0.25 21.33
CA GLN A 115 13.72 -1.70 21.33
C GLN A 115 13.86 -2.27 19.93
N ARG A 116 14.47 -3.46 19.83
CA ARG A 116 14.53 -4.20 18.59
C ARG A 116 13.19 -4.90 18.37
N VAL A 117 12.57 -4.64 17.22
CA VAL A 117 11.32 -5.25 16.80
C VAL A 117 11.51 -6.00 15.48
N ALA A 118 10.66 -6.99 15.22
CA ALA A 118 10.65 -7.73 13.97
C ALA A 118 9.24 -7.80 13.39
N LEU A 119 9.17 -7.72 12.07
CA LEU A 119 7.97 -7.98 11.27
C LEU A 119 8.21 -9.25 10.47
N SER A 120 7.23 -10.14 10.44
CA SER A 120 7.17 -11.26 9.51
C SER A 120 5.74 -11.41 9.03
N ALA A 121 5.58 -11.62 7.73
CA ALA A 121 4.29 -11.79 7.09
C ALA A 121 4.39 -12.83 5.98
N ARG A 122 3.26 -13.50 5.72
CA ARG A 122 3.08 -14.44 4.64
C ARG A 122 1.70 -14.25 4.01
N VAL A 123 1.63 -14.35 2.69
CA VAL A 123 0.35 -14.36 1.98
C VAL A 123 -0.27 -15.75 2.10
N GLU A 124 -1.32 -15.85 2.92
CA GLU A 124 -2.09 -17.10 3.10
C GLU A 124 -3.25 -17.21 2.10
N GLY A 125 -3.68 -16.10 1.50
CA GLY A 125 -4.79 -16.05 0.55
C GLY A 125 -4.78 -14.74 -0.24
N ILE A 126 -5.37 -14.77 -1.43
CA ILE A 126 -5.65 -13.59 -2.25
C ILE A 126 -7.13 -13.71 -2.62
N GLU A 127 -7.91 -12.70 -2.26
CA GLU A 127 -9.37 -12.62 -2.46
C GLU A 127 -9.72 -11.47 -3.39
#